data_AF-A0ABD1C1S2-F1
#
_entry.id   AF-A0ABD1C1S2-F1
#
_cell.length_a   1.000
_cell.length_b   1.000
_cell.length_c   1.000
_cell.angle_alpha   90.00
_cell.angle_beta   90.00
_cell.angle_gamma   90.00
#
_symmetry.space_group_name_H-M   'P 1'
#
loop_
_entity.id
_entity.type
_entity.pdbx_description
1 polymer ?
#
loop_
_entity_poly.entity_id
_entity_poly.type
_entity_poly.pdbx_seq_one_letter_code
_entity_poly.pdbx_strand_id
1 'polypeptide(L)'
;MITKGIWANVDDYRLLEELLKLDAACIDDVDWDNLLDNRDEEACRKRWNQMVLHIGSPKSKTFAEQVEILSQRYCPDLAEDREDFDNRPYDPED
;
A
#
# COMPACT_ATOMS: atom_id res chain seq x y z
N MET A 1 -8.09 -14.46 6.18
CA MET A 1 -6.82 -15.20 5.89
C MET A 1 -6.23 -14.60 4.63
N ILE A 2 -5.05 -13.98 4.71
CA ILE A 2 -4.25 -13.58 3.54
C ILE A 2 -4.12 -14.83 2.67
N THR A 3 -4.69 -14.80 1.48
CA THR A 3 -4.67 -15.93 0.54
C THR A 3 -3.20 -16.29 0.31
N LYS A 4 -2.84 -17.48 0.78
CA LYS A 4 -1.49 -18.05 0.73
C LYS A 4 -0.87 -17.80 -0.65
N GLY A 5 0.11 -16.89 -0.72
CA GLY A 5 1.11 -16.86 -1.79
C GLY A 5 1.17 -15.65 -2.73
N ILE A 6 0.27 -14.66 -2.68
CA ILE A 6 0.28 -13.58 -3.69
C ILE A 6 0.81 -12.23 -3.16
N TRP A 7 0.69 -11.93 -1.86
CA TRP A 7 1.21 -10.67 -1.31
C TRP A 7 1.43 -10.81 0.20
N ALA A 8 2.62 -10.46 0.69
CA ALA A 8 2.97 -10.50 2.10
C ALA A 8 3.00 -9.09 2.70
N ASN A 9 2.85 -8.96 4.03
CA ASN A 9 2.94 -7.67 4.71
C ASN A 9 4.28 -6.97 4.45
N VAL A 10 5.35 -7.73 4.18
CA VAL A 10 6.66 -7.15 3.78
C VAL A 10 6.63 -6.51 2.40
N ASP A 11 5.77 -6.98 1.49
CA ASP A 11 5.60 -6.37 0.17
C ASP A 11 4.90 -5.02 0.26
N ASP A 12 4.06 -4.79 1.27
CA ASP A 12 3.47 -3.47 1.54
C ASP A 12 4.55 -2.43 1.83
N TYR A 13 5.53 -2.80 2.65
CA TYR A 13 6.63 -1.91 3.00
C TYR A 13 7.52 -1.64 1.81
N ARG A 14 7.84 -2.67 1.03
CA ARG A 14 8.65 -2.51 -0.18
C ARG A 14 7.94 -1.63 -1.20
N LEU A 15 6.63 -1.82 -1.39
CA LEU A 15 5.83 -0.98 -2.26
C LEU A 15 5.90 0.49 -1.84
N LEU A 16 5.63 0.79 -0.57
CA LEU A 16 5.63 2.17 -0.07
C LEU A 16 7.03 2.79 -0.04
N GLU A 17 8.06 2.01 0.27
CA GLU A 17 9.45 2.45 0.24
C GLU A 17 9.88 2.86 -1.17
N GLU A 18 9.58 2.05 -2.18
CA GLU A 18 9.90 2.39 -3.57
C GLU A 18 9.08 3.59 -4.05
N LEU A 19 7.79 3.68 -3.71
CA LEU A 19 6.96 4.85 -4.03
C LEU A 19 7.44 6.14 -3.36
N LEU A 20 8.01 6.07 -2.15
CA LEU A 20 8.61 7.23 -1.47
C LEU A 20 9.93 7.68 -2.12
N LYS A 21 10.72 6.74 -2.65
CA LYS A 21 11.96 7.03 -3.36
C LYS A 21 11.70 7.58 -4.76
N LEU A 22 10.57 7.21 -5.35
CA LEU A 22 10.12 7.71 -6.64
C LEU A 22 9.59 9.14 -6.50
N ASP A 23 10.09 10.04 -7.34
CA ASP A 23 9.55 11.39 -7.50
C ASP A 23 8.34 11.37 -8.47
N ALA A 24 7.41 10.42 -8.26
CA ALA A 24 6.24 10.27 -9.12
C ALA A 24 5.16 11.29 -8.74
N ALA A 25 4.66 12.04 -9.72
CA ALA A 25 3.64 13.05 -9.49
C ALA A 25 2.23 12.45 -9.35
N CYS A 26 1.97 11.31 -10.00
CA CYS A 26 0.70 10.61 -9.94
C CYS A 26 0.83 9.10 -10.15
N ILE A 27 -0.30 8.39 -9.98
CA ILE A 27 -0.38 6.93 -10.16
C ILE A 27 0.03 6.47 -11.57
N ASP A 28 -0.15 7.32 -12.59
CA ASP A 28 0.20 6.99 -13.98
C ASP A 28 1.69 7.24 -14.30
N ASP A 29 2.40 8.02 -13.48
CA ASP A 29 3.85 8.25 -13.62
C ASP A 29 4.69 7.14 -12.97
N VAL A 30 4.05 6.23 -12.24
CA VAL A 30 4.73 5.10 -11.60
C VAL A 30 4.87 3.95 -12.60
N ASP A 31 6.11 3.50 -12.81
CA ASP A 31 6.38 2.26 -13.54
C ASP A 31 6.09 1.04 -12.65
N TRP A 32 4.81 0.65 -12.60
CA TRP A 32 4.33 -0.44 -11.75
C TRP A 32 4.90 -1.82 -12.12
N ASP A 33 5.29 -2.01 -13.38
CA ASP A 33 5.84 -3.28 -13.89
C ASP A 33 7.27 -3.49 -13.39
N ASN A 34 8.04 -2.39 -13.23
CA ASN A 34 9.41 -2.42 -12.74
C ASN A 34 9.56 -1.92 -11.29
N LEU A 35 8.45 -1.66 -10.58
CA LEU A 35 8.46 -1.13 -9.22
C LEU A 35 9.02 -2.13 -8.20
N LEU A 36 8.72 -3.43 -8.38
CA LEU A 36 9.16 -4.49 -7.48
C LEU A 36 9.61 -5.70 -8.32
N ASP A 37 10.85 -6.15 -8.15
CA ASP A 37 11.46 -7.25 -8.94
C ASP A 37 10.67 -8.57 -8.97
N ASN A 38 9.77 -8.79 -7.99
CA ASN A 38 9.03 -10.05 -7.84
C ASN A 38 7.50 -9.87 -7.92
N ARG A 39 7.02 -8.71 -8.39
CA ARG A 39 5.59 -8.41 -8.48
C ARG A 39 5.28 -7.72 -9.80
N ASP A 40 4.31 -8.28 -10.52
CA ASP A 40 3.81 -7.68 -11.75
C ASP A 40 2.97 -6.41 -11.48
N GLU A 41 2.81 -5.56 -12.50
CA GLU A 41 2.04 -4.32 -12.44
C GLU A 41 0.65 -4.51 -11.80
N GLU A 42 -0.09 -5.55 -12.22
CA GLU A 42 -1.44 -5.78 -11.75
C GLU A 42 -1.48 -6.00 -10.23
N ALA A 43 -0.51 -6.76 -9.70
CA ALA A 43 -0.42 -7.04 -8.27
C ALA A 43 -0.14 -5.75 -7.48
N CYS A 44 0.83 -4.95 -7.92
CA CYS A 44 1.19 -3.69 -7.29
C CYS A 44 0.03 -2.69 -7.30
N ARG A 45 -0.61 -2.48 -8.46
CA ARG A 45 -1.75 -1.55 -8.60
C ARG A 45 -2.96 -2.00 -7.80
N LYS A 46 -3.27 -3.31 -7.80
CA LYS A 46 -4.37 -3.86 -7.01
C LYS A 46 -4.13 -3.63 -5.52
N ARG A 47 -2.90 -3.84 -5.03
CA ARG A 47 -2.57 -3.58 -3.64
C ARG A 47 -2.63 -2.09 -3.29
N TRP A 48 -2.05 -1.24 -4.12
CA TRP A 48 -2.09 0.21 -3.93
C TRP A 48 -3.54 0.72 -3.78
N ASN A 49 -4.44 0.29 -4.67
CA ASN A 49 -5.86 0.65 -4.59
C ASN A 49 -6.50 0.20 -3.26
N GLN A 50 -6.20 -1.01 -2.79
CA GLN A 50 -6.68 -1.48 -1.48
C GLN A 50 -6.16 -0.60 -0.33
N MET A 51 -4.89 -0.23 -0.34
CA MET A 51 -4.31 0.67 0.68
C MET A 51 -4.95 2.05 0.67
N VAL A 52 -5.12 2.65 -0.50
CA VAL A 52 -5.69 3.99 -0.67
C VAL A 52 -7.15 4.05 -0.21
N LEU A 53 -7.92 2.97 -0.38
CA LEU A 53 -9.29 2.88 0.18
C LEU A 53 -9.29 2.99 1.70
N HIS A 54 -8.27 2.49 2.39
CA HIS A 54 -8.16 2.60 3.85
C HIS A 54 -7.85 4.02 4.36
N ILE A 55 -7.49 4.97 3.49
CA ILE A 55 -7.29 6.39 3.84
C ILE A 55 -8.64 7.09 4.08
N GLY A 56 -9.75 6.50 3.63
CA GLY A 56 -11.12 6.99 3.87
C GLY A 56 -11.59 8.11 2.93
N SER A 57 -10.71 9.03 2.51
CA SER A 57 -11.03 10.05 1.50
C SER A 57 -9.86 10.31 0.56
N PRO A 58 -9.55 9.35 -0.33
CA PRO A 58 -8.38 9.44 -1.19
C PRO A 58 -8.48 10.55 -2.25
N LYS A 59 -9.69 10.88 -2.74
CA LYS A 59 -9.90 11.93 -3.74
C LYS A 59 -9.56 13.34 -3.25
N SER A 60 -9.45 13.53 -1.94
CA SER A 60 -9.11 14.82 -1.33
C SER A 60 -7.60 15.00 -1.10
N LYS A 61 -6.79 13.99 -1.46
CA LYS A 61 -5.36 13.94 -1.18
C LYS A 61 -4.58 13.72 -2.46
N THR A 62 -3.49 14.43 -2.62
CA THR A 62 -2.54 14.22 -3.72
C THR A 62 -1.88 12.84 -3.62
N PHE A 63 -1.30 12.36 -4.71
CA PHE A 63 -0.60 11.08 -4.74
C PHE A 63 0.54 11.04 -3.69
N ALA A 64 1.36 12.09 -3.63
CA ALA A 64 2.41 12.21 -2.62
C ALA A 64 1.87 12.18 -1.18
N GLU A 65 0.77 12.88 -0.89
CA GLU A 65 0.13 12.80 0.43
C GLU A 65 -0.39 11.39 0.75
N GLN A 66 -0.94 10.68 -0.23
CA GLN A 66 -1.39 9.30 -0.04
C GLN A 66 -0.20 8.37 0.28
N VAL A 67 0.91 8.50 -0.44
CA VAL A 67 2.14 7.72 -0.20
C VAL A 67 2.69 8.03 1.20
N GLU A 68 2.75 9.29 1.60
CA GLU A 68 3.24 9.69 2.93
C GLU A 68 2.37 9.13 4.06
N ILE A 69 1.04 9.28 3.97
CA ILE A 69 0.10 8.77 4.99
C ILE A 69 0.19 7.25 5.12
N LEU A 70 0.24 6.54 3.98
CA LEU A 70 0.38 5.09 4.01
C LEU A 70 1.74 4.68 4.56
N SER A 71 2.82 5.37 4.19
CA SER A 71 4.14 5.08 4.71
C SER A 71 4.21 5.25 6.23
N GLN A 72 3.58 6.28 6.78
CA GLN A 72 3.45 6.47 8.23
C GLN A 72 2.62 5.38 8.90
N ARG A 73 1.53 4.94 8.25
CA ARG A 73 0.60 3.94 8.82
C ARG A 73 1.18 2.52 8.81
N TYR A 74 1.95 2.20 7.78
CA TYR A 74 2.52 0.87 7.59
C TYR A 74 3.94 0.77 8.21
N CYS A 75 4.68 1.87 8.40
CA CYS A 75 5.99 1.81 9.07
C CYS A 75 5.88 1.40 10.56
N PRO A 76 6.58 0.35 11.00
CA PRO A 76 6.38 -0.24 12.33
C PRO A 76 7.06 0.49 13.51
N ASP A 77 7.75 1.61 13.31
CA ASP A 77 8.32 2.37 14.43
C ASP A 77 7.26 3.13 15.26
N LEU A 78 6.00 3.14 14.80
CA LEU A 78 4.83 3.68 15.53
C LEU A 78 3.80 2.58 15.88
N ALA A 79 4.24 1.32 15.93
CA ALA A 79 3.40 0.11 16.00
C ALA A 79 2.84 -0.24 17.39
N GLU A 80 2.19 0.68 18.10
CA GLU A 80 1.36 0.27 19.25
C GLU A 80 -0.06 -0.18 18.81
N ASP A 81 -0.49 0.19 17.58
CA ASP A 81 -1.83 -0.10 17.05
C ASP A 81 -1.89 -1.33 16.10
N ARG A 82 -0.77 -2.05 15.97
CA ARG A 82 -0.59 -3.11 14.94
C ARG A 82 -1.40 -4.38 15.23
N GLU A 83 -1.64 -4.71 16.50
CA GLU A 83 -2.41 -5.90 16.85
C GLU A 83 -3.90 -5.77 16.47
N ASP A 84 -4.47 -4.57 16.50
CA ASP A 84 -5.89 -4.37 16.14
C ASP A 84 -6.11 -4.50 14.63
N PHE A 85 -5.15 -4.04 13.82
CA PHE A 85 -5.25 -4.11 12.36
C PHE A 85 -5.03 -5.52 11.79
N ASP A 86 -4.01 -6.25 12.25
CA ASP A 86 -3.76 -7.64 11.81
C ASP A 86 -4.86 -8.61 12.28
N ASN A 87 -5.55 -8.29 13.39
CA ASN A 87 -6.68 -9.07 13.90
C ASN A 87 -8.04 -8.68 13.30
N ARG A 88 -8.13 -7.58 12.54
CA ARG A 88 -9.39 -7.22 11.88
C ARG A 88 -9.71 -8.27 10.81
N PRO A 89 -10.86 -8.97 10.91
CA PRO A 89 -11.28 -9.84 9.82
C PRO A 89 -11.45 -8.98 8.56
N TYR A 90 -10.75 -9.38 7.49
CA TYR A 90 -10.99 -8.86 6.16
C TYR A 90 -12.42 -9.21 5.78
N ASP A 91 -13.28 -8.19 5.75
CA ASP A 91 -14.67 -8.30 5.35
C ASP A 91 -14.75 -7.97 3.85
N PRO A 92 -15.07 -8.94 2.98
CA PRO A 92 -15.08 -8.73 1.53
C PRO A 92 -16.34 -8.06 0.98
N GLU A 93 -17.16 -7.34 1.76
CA GLU A 93 -18.43 -6.77 1.26
C GLU A 93 -18.72 -5.34 1.77
N ASP A 94 -18.62 -4.34 0.87
CA ASP A 94 -19.76 -3.58 0.30
C ASP A 94 -19.26 -2.70 -0.87
#